data_AF-A0A7Y6XGS2-F1
#
_entry.id   AF-A0A7Y6XGS2-F1
#
_cell.length_a   1.000
_cell.length_b   1.000
_cell.length_c   1.000
_cell.angle_alpha   90.00
_cell.angle_beta   90.00
_cell.angle_gamma   90.00
#
_symmetry.space_group_name_H-M   'P 1'
#
loop_
_entity.id
_entity.type
_entity.pdbx_description
1 polymer ?
#
loop_
_entity_poly.entity_id
_entity_poly.type
_entity_poly.pdbx_seq_one_letter_code
_entity_poly.pdbx_strand_id
1 'polypeptide(L)'
;MGTVSVNSPKTPVTEGSDGKAPATTPNFCKMPGPPAPFVPVVLPNVGMSGEGLTKGTKKVFIEGHKVAIKGSYFMSKGDMASKAQGGGVVSGQTHGKTEWVAPGSMDTKAEGKNIQLLGDAMTNNGGSPANAATLPGEGQGAAVPLQTAEEKLREIACKCDKDVKANKQSTCMELGNKKHDCCEEALKKHAGSGNPPQLCGERGYDVRCNPPQSLGMTRKGLAQRISADVREGGLFPGASEATIGRKVWGRLMQALRGTCWPDACSLDARGNPSQFFDFKFRCPEGTPIRRKKGGGWVTASGESACAWGKGQQVKYVALSSALGINAKTNPPVIIGNDLCP
;
A
#
# COMPACT_ATOMS: atom_id res chain seq x y z
N MET A 1 18.66 7.89 -13.48
CA MET A 1 18.81 6.95 -14.61
C MET A 1 20.24 7.13 -15.09
N GLY A 2 21.06 6.08 -15.06
CA GLY A 2 22.48 6.20 -15.44
C GLY A 2 22.62 6.63 -16.90
N THR A 3 23.57 7.52 -17.18
CA THR A 3 23.83 8.04 -18.54
C THR A 3 24.79 7.16 -19.34
N VAL A 4 25.43 6.19 -18.67
CA VAL A 4 26.42 5.28 -19.25
C VAL A 4 25.79 3.92 -19.55
N SER A 5 25.97 3.44 -20.78
CA SER A 5 25.60 2.08 -21.19
C SER A 5 26.84 1.21 -21.39
N VAL A 6 26.70 -0.08 -21.14
CA VAL A 6 27.68 -1.12 -21.43
C VAL A 6 27.04 -2.06 -22.43
N ASN A 7 27.62 -2.19 -23.62
CA ASN A 7 27.02 -2.95 -24.73
C ASN A 7 25.59 -2.48 -24.99
N SER A 8 25.46 -1.22 -25.42
CA SER A 8 24.19 -0.56 -25.64
C SER A 8 23.16 -1.51 -26.29
N PRO A 9 21.96 -1.66 -25.71
CA PRO A 9 21.32 -0.76 -24.74
C PRO A 9 21.45 -1.17 -23.26
N LYS A 10 22.39 -2.05 -22.87
CA LYS A 10 22.42 -2.54 -21.48
C LYS A 10 23.05 -1.53 -20.51
N THR A 11 22.55 -1.50 -19.28
CA THR A 11 22.98 -0.56 -18.23
C THR A 11 23.78 -1.30 -17.16
N PRO A 12 24.98 -0.82 -16.78
CA PRO A 12 25.74 -1.39 -15.68
C PRO A 12 25.09 -1.07 -14.33
N VAL A 13 25.20 -1.99 -13.38
CA VAL A 13 24.85 -1.71 -11.98
C VAL A 13 26.00 -0.99 -11.30
N THR A 14 25.67 0.07 -10.58
CA THR A 14 26.59 0.85 -9.75
C THR A 14 26.01 1.03 -8.36
N GLU A 15 26.84 1.42 -7.39
CA GLU A 15 26.37 1.79 -6.04
C GLU A 15 25.39 2.97 -6.06
N GLY A 16 25.45 3.86 -7.07
CA GLY A 16 24.50 4.97 -7.25
C GLY A 16 23.28 4.62 -8.11
N SER A 17 23.09 3.34 -8.45
CA SER A 17 21.97 2.89 -9.27
C SER A 17 20.63 2.93 -8.54
N ASP A 18 20.63 2.88 -7.20
CA ASP A 18 19.43 2.75 -6.37
C ASP A 18 18.45 1.67 -6.86
N GLY A 19 18.98 0.62 -7.48
CA GLY A 19 18.16 -0.43 -8.06
C GLY A 19 17.72 -1.44 -7.01
N LYS A 20 16.61 -2.09 -7.32
CA LYS A 20 15.93 -3.03 -6.44
C LYS A 20 15.82 -4.38 -7.11
N ALA A 21 16.13 -5.43 -6.37
CA ALA A 21 16.05 -6.83 -6.78
C ALA A 21 15.05 -7.57 -5.88
N PRO A 22 13.74 -7.47 -6.14
CA PRO A 22 12.72 -8.19 -5.39
C PRO A 22 12.73 -9.67 -5.76
N ALA A 23 12.69 -10.54 -4.77
CA ALA A 23 12.58 -11.98 -5.01
C ALA A 23 11.33 -12.28 -5.86
N THR A 24 11.57 -12.78 -7.07
CA THR A 24 10.53 -13.19 -8.03
C THR A 24 10.16 -14.66 -7.88
N THR A 25 11.02 -15.46 -7.25
CA THR A 25 10.70 -16.83 -6.85
C THR A 25 10.24 -16.89 -5.38
N PRO A 26 9.42 -17.87 -4.99
CA PRO A 26 8.91 -17.96 -3.62
C PRO A 26 10.05 -18.06 -2.58
N ASN A 27 10.11 -17.05 -1.71
CA ASN A 27 11.04 -17.01 -0.58
C ASN A 27 10.38 -17.61 0.67
N PHE A 28 10.48 -18.94 0.80
CA PHE A 28 9.88 -19.67 1.92
C PHE A 28 10.67 -19.46 3.21
N CYS A 29 10.03 -18.93 4.24
CA CYS A 29 10.62 -18.68 5.55
C CYS A 29 9.84 -19.40 6.64
N LYS A 30 10.53 -19.76 7.72
CA LYS A 30 9.94 -20.44 8.87
C LYS A 30 9.20 -19.43 9.73
N MET A 31 7.90 -19.61 9.93
CA MET A 31 7.08 -18.73 10.76
C MET A 31 6.51 -19.46 11.97
N PRO A 32 6.28 -18.76 13.10
CA PRO A 32 5.60 -19.35 14.24
C PRO A 32 4.13 -19.61 13.88
N GLY A 33 3.65 -20.83 14.12
CA GLY A 33 2.26 -21.19 13.92
C GLY A 33 1.97 -22.65 14.25
N PRO A 34 0.71 -23.03 14.52
CA PRO A 34 0.31 -24.43 14.62
C PRO A 34 0.24 -25.08 13.22
N PRO A 35 0.64 -26.35 13.03
CA PRO A 35 1.28 -27.27 13.98
C PRO A 35 2.77 -26.94 14.19
N ALA A 36 3.30 -27.26 15.38
CA ALA A 36 4.71 -27.09 15.72
C ALA A 36 5.63 -27.96 14.82
N PRO A 37 6.89 -27.57 14.58
CA PRO A 37 7.62 -26.43 15.17
C PRO A 37 7.52 -25.10 14.39
N PHE A 38 7.16 -25.11 13.10
CA PHE A 38 6.98 -23.91 12.28
C PHE A 38 6.07 -24.19 11.08
N VAL A 39 5.53 -23.12 10.49
CA VAL A 39 4.78 -23.15 9.23
C VAL A 39 5.60 -22.42 8.15
N PRO A 40 5.89 -23.03 6.99
CA PRO A 40 6.52 -22.34 5.86
C PRO A 40 5.58 -21.28 5.27
N VAL A 41 6.04 -20.04 5.20
CA VAL A 41 5.29 -18.91 4.62
C VAL A 41 6.18 -18.18 3.60
N VAL A 42 5.59 -17.77 2.49
CA VAL A 42 6.27 -16.92 1.50
C VAL A 42 6.36 -15.51 2.06
N LEU A 43 7.57 -15.03 2.33
CA LEU A 43 7.82 -13.67 2.80
C LEU A 43 8.46 -12.83 1.70
N PRO A 44 8.12 -11.54 1.58
CA PRO A 44 8.78 -10.66 0.63
C PRO A 44 10.26 -10.49 1.02
N ASN A 45 11.16 -10.55 0.03
CA ASN A 45 12.58 -10.25 0.23
C ASN A 45 13.06 -9.38 -0.93
N VAL A 46 13.77 -8.31 -0.62
CA VAL A 46 14.27 -7.34 -1.60
C VAL A 46 15.71 -6.99 -1.29
N GLY A 47 16.58 -7.11 -2.28
CA GLY A 47 17.93 -6.54 -2.21
C GLY A 47 17.98 -5.17 -2.88
N MET A 48 18.85 -4.29 -2.39
CA MET A 48 19.01 -2.93 -2.93
C MET A 48 20.50 -2.63 -3.14
N SER A 49 20.87 -2.27 -4.38
CA SER A 49 22.27 -1.98 -4.74
C SER A 49 22.79 -0.67 -4.15
N GLY A 50 21.89 0.29 -3.93
CA GLY A 50 22.16 1.56 -3.25
C GLY A 50 22.45 1.42 -1.74
N GLU A 51 22.07 0.30 -1.13
CA GLU A 51 22.31 0.04 0.30
C GLU A 51 23.61 -0.75 0.56
N GLY A 52 24.67 -0.41 -0.16
CA GLY A 52 26.03 -0.91 0.09
C GLY A 52 26.44 -2.07 -0.83
N LEU A 53 26.91 -1.70 -2.02
CA LEU A 53 27.55 -2.61 -2.96
C LEU A 53 28.89 -3.13 -2.41
N THR A 54 28.95 -4.43 -2.11
CA THR A 54 30.13 -5.09 -1.57
C THR A 54 30.91 -5.81 -2.68
N LYS A 55 32.25 -5.78 -2.59
CA LYS A 55 33.16 -6.33 -3.61
C LYS A 55 32.94 -5.76 -5.02
N GLY A 56 32.47 -4.51 -5.13
CA GLY A 56 32.51 -3.75 -6.38
C GLY A 56 33.93 -3.36 -6.79
N THR A 57 34.04 -2.57 -7.86
CA THR A 57 35.32 -1.98 -8.30
C THR A 57 35.96 -1.10 -7.23
N LYS A 58 37.28 -0.92 -7.30
CA LYS A 58 38.07 -0.06 -6.41
C LYS A 58 38.72 1.13 -7.12
N LYS A 59 38.95 1.02 -8.42
CA LYS A 59 39.67 1.95 -9.29
C LYS A 59 38.79 2.49 -10.41
N VAL A 60 37.88 1.67 -10.92
CA VAL A 60 36.95 2.08 -11.99
C VAL A 60 35.66 2.58 -11.37
N PHE A 61 35.25 3.80 -11.70
CA PHE A 61 34.01 4.41 -11.23
C PHE A 61 33.18 4.86 -12.43
N ILE A 62 31.86 4.67 -12.35
CA ILE A 62 30.90 5.23 -13.31
C ILE A 62 30.09 6.26 -12.53
N GLU A 63 30.09 7.51 -13.03
CA GLU A 63 29.38 8.62 -12.38
C GLU A 63 29.79 8.81 -10.90
N GLY A 64 31.05 8.53 -10.56
CA GLY A 64 31.56 8.61 -9.18
C GLY A 64 31.21 7.42 -8.28
N HIS A 65 30.49 6.42 -8.79
CA HIS A 65 30.07 5.25 -8.03
C HIS A 65 30.84 3.98 -8.41
N LYS A 66 31.06 3.09 -7.42
CA LYS A 66 31.63 1.76 -7.67
C LYS A 66 30.71 0.99 -8.61
N VAL A 67 31.29 0.23 -9.52
CA VAL A 67 30.60 -0.61 -10.49
C VAL A 67 30.50 -2.03 -9.94
N ALA A 68 29.35 -2.67 -10.10
CA ALA A 68 29.16 -4.07 -9.76
C ALA A 68 29.88 -4.93 -10.81
N ILE A 69 30.65 -5.90 -10.32
CA ILE A 69 31.44 -6.82 -11.15
C ILE A 69 31.22 -8.25 -10.68
N LYS A 70 31.68 -9.23 -11.45
CA LYS A 70 31.54 -10.65 -11.08
C LYS A 70 32.04 -10.93 -9.65
N GLY A 71 31.15 -11.45 -8.80
CA GLY A 71 31.41 -11.73 -7.38
C GLY A 71 31.09 -10.57 -6.41
N SER A 72 30.59 -9.45 -6.91
CA SER A 72 29.94 -8.42 -6.09
C SER A 72 28.60 -8.92 -5.54
N TYR A 73 28.14 -8.30 -4.45
CA TYR A 73 26.83 -8.57 -3.85
C TYR A 73 26.37 -7.37 -3.01
N PHE A 74 25.10 -7.32 -2.67
CA PHE A 74 24.53 -6.43 -1.66
C PHE A 74 23.63 -7.23 -0.72
N MET A 75 23.14 -6.63 0.37
CA MET A 75 22.31 -7.35 1.34
C MET A 75 20.81 -7.22 1.00
N SER A 76 20.04 -8.26 1.32
CA SER A 76 18.58 -8.26 1.17
C SER A 76 17.85 -8.11 2.51
N LYS A 77 16.61 -7.61 2.43
CA LYS A 77 15.74 -7.39 3.59
C LYS A 77 14.31 -7.84 3.32
N GLY A 78 13.64 -8.29 4.39
CA GLY A 78 12.22 -8.63 4.36
C GLY A 78 11.79 -9.78 5.27
N ASP A 79 12.74 -10.61 5.74
CA ASP A 79 12.43 -11.85 6.46
C ASP A 79 12.58 -11.78 7.98
N MET A 80 12.60 -10.57 8.56
CA MET A 80 12.80 -10.40 10.02
C MET A 80 11.77 -11.14 10.87
N ALA A 81 10.55 -11.30 10.36
CA ALA A 81 9.48 -12.02 11.04
C ALA A 81 9.83 -13.50 11.30
N SER A 82 10.70 -14.09 10.48
CA SER A 82 11.14 -15.48 10.59
C SER A 82 12.39 -15.68 11.47
N LYS A 83 12.94 -14.61 12.04
CA LYS A 83 14.20 -14.66 12.80
C LYS A 83 14.14 -15.60 14.00
N ALA A 84 13.02 -15.61 14.72
CA ALA A 84 12.84 -16.46 15.89
C ALA A 84 12.81 -17.96 15.54
N GLN A 85 12.53 -18.32 14.28
CA GLN A 85 12.44 -19.70 13.79
C GLN A 85 13.64 -20.08 12.90
N GLY A 86 14.63 -19.20 12.79
CA GLY A 86 15.86 -19.47 12.05
C GLY A 86 15.81 -19.14 10.56
N GLY A 87 14.89 -18.29 10.11
CA GLY A 87 14.95 -17.67 8.77
C GLY A 87 14.36 -18.50 7.63
N GLY A 88 14.93 -18.30 6.44
CA GLY A 88 14.61 -19.04 5.22
C GLY A 88 14.70 -20.54 5.41
N VAL A 89 13.78 -21.29 4.79
CA VAL A 89 13.74 -22.76 4.87
C VAL A 89 15.02 -23.36 4.29
N VAL A 90 15.55 -22.77 3.22
CA VAL A 90 16.74 -23.25 2.51
C VAL A 90 18.00 -22.54 3.02
N SER A 91 17.99 -21.21 3.13
CA SER A 91 19.21 -20.46 3.47
C SER A 91 19.49 -20.34 4.97
N GLY A 92 18.48 -20.50 5.83
CA GLY A 92 18.57 -20.18 7.26
C GLY A 92 18.82 -18.70 7.56
N GLN A 93 18.66 -17.82 6.57
CA GLN A 93 18.91 -16.39 6.70
C GLN A 93 17.61 -15.59 6.75
N THR A 94 17.66 -14.45 7.44
CA THR A 94 16.58 -13.43 7.41
C THR A 94 16.96 -12.20 6.60
N HIS A 95 18.27 -12.00 6.43
CA HIS A 95 18.90 -10.89 5.74
C HIS A 95 20.14 -11.43 5.03
N GLY A 96 19.92 -12.24 4.00
CA GLY A 96 21.00 -12.87 3.25
C GLY A 96 21.56 -11.96 2.13
N LYS A 97 22.60 -12.46 1.48
CA LYS A 97 23.20 -11.78 0.32
C LYS A 97 22.25 -11.81 -0.88
N THR A 98 22.33 -10.77 -1.69
CA THR A 98 21.79 -10.74 -3.05
C THR A 98 22.97 -10.75 -4.00
N GLU A 99 23.10 -11.82 -4.77
CA GLU A 99 24.29 -12.11 -5.57
C GLU A 99 23.88 -12.35 -7.02
N TRP A 100 24.64 -11.82 -7.96
CA TRP A 100 24.43 -12.13 -9.37
C TRP A 100 24.85 -13.57 -9.69
N VAL A 101 23.97 -14.28 -10.38
CA VAL A 101 24.20 -15.65 -10.88
C VAL A 101 24.55 -15.61 -12.37
N ALA A 102 23.98 -14.65 -13.09
CA ALA A 102 24.34 -14.40 -14.48
C ALA A 102 25.80 -13.94 -14.60
N PRO A 103 26.46 -14.22 -15.73
CA PRO A 103 27.89 -13.98 -15.90
C PRO A 103 28.27 -12.50 -16.05
N GLY A 104 27.30 -11.59 -16.16
CA GLY A 104 27.56 -10.19 -16.50
C GLY A 104 27.77 -9.97 -17.99
N SER A 105 28.31 -8.80 -18.30
CA SER A 105 28.83 -8.45 -19.62
C SER A 105 29.95 -9.42 -20.05
N MET A 106 29.88 -9.93 -21.28
CA MET A 106 30.80 -10.95 -21.80
C MET A 106 32.02 -10.38 -22.53
N ASP A 107 31.93 -9.12 -22.94
CA ASP A 107 32.86 -8.35 -23.76
C ASP A 107 33.44 -7.16 -22.96
N THR A 108 32.67 -6.53 -22.09
CA THR A 108 33.11 -5.39 -21.29
C THR A 108 33.41 -5.79 -19.85
N LYS A 109 34.63 -5.48 -19.40
CA LYS A 109 35.12 -5.81 -18.06
C LYS A 109 35.62 -4.56 -17.34
N ALA A 110 35.43 -4.52 -16.03
CA ALA A 110 36.10 -3.59 -15.14
C ALA A 110 37.01 -4.38 -14.19
N GLU A 111 38.27 -3.94 -14.07
CA GLU A 111 39.27 -4.61 -13.22
C GLU A 111 39.44 -6.11 -13.52
N GLY A 112 39.38 -6.46 -14.81
CA GLY A 112 39.51 -7.84 -15.29
C GLY A 112 38.29 -8.73 -15.05
N LYS A 113 37.20 -8.18 -14.50
CA LYS A 113 35.96 -8.92 -14.20
C LYS A 113 34.79 -8.36 -15.00
N ASN A 114 33.87 -9.26 -15.37
CA ASN A 114 32.64 -8.90 -16.08
C ASN A 114 31.84 -7.89 -15.27
N ILE A 115 31.37 -6.83 -15.92
CA ILE A 115 30.47 -5.84 -15.32
C ILE A 115 29.08 -6.45 -15.19
N GLN A 116 28.45 -6.32 -14.02
CA GLN A 116 27.07 -6.75 -13.82
C GLN A 116 26.09 -5.70 -14.35
N LEU A 117 25.05 -6.18 -15.00
CA LEU A 117 24.04 -5.42 -15.72
C LEU A 117 22.69 -5.52 -15.00
N LEU A 118 21.81 -4.56 -15.25
CA LEU A 118 20.48 -4.54 -14.60
C LEU A 118 19.69 -5.84 -14.82
N GLY A 119 19.66 -6.36 -16.05
CA GLY A 119 18.91 -7.58 -16.38
C GLY A 119 19.56 -8.89 -15.90
N ASP A 120 20.68 -8.85 -15.19
CA ASP A 120 21.39 -10.05 -14.78
C ASP A 120 20.68 -10.72 -13.59
N ALA A 121 20.28 -11.97 -13.78
CA ALA A 121 19.60 -12.76 -12.77
C ALA A 121 20.42 -12.85 -11.47
N MET A 122 19.72 -12.75 -10.34
CA MET A 122 20.29 -12.72 -9.00
C MET A 122 19.66 -13.78 -8.10
N THR A 123 20.39 -14.26 -7.10
CA THR A 123 19.78 -14.92 -5.93
C THR A 123 19.47 -13.89 -4.84
N ASN A 124 18.48 -14.20 -4.01
CA ASN A 124 18.01 -13.39 -2.90
C ASN A 124 18.00 -14.19 -1.61
N ASN A 125 18.01 -13.46 -0.49
CA ASN A 125 18.03 -14.05 0.86
C ASN A 125 19.11 -15.14 0.97
N GLY A 126 20.27 -14.80 0.42
CA GLY A 126 21.31 -15.72 0.04
C GLY A 126 22.26 -16.16 1.15
N GLY A 127 22.99 -17.18 0.71
CA GLY A 127 23.99 -18.08 1.26
C GLY A 127 24.22 -19.14 0.15
N SER A 128 24.95 -20.22 0.41
CA SER A 128 25.03 -21.36 -0.51
C SER A 128 24.42 -22.59 0.16
N PRO A 129 23.16 -22.99 -0.14
CA PRO A 129 22.25 -22.45 -1.18
C PRO A 129 21.47 -21.18 -0.76
N ALA A 130 20.97 -20.44 -1.76
CA ALA A 130 20.12 -19.26 -1.56
C ALA A 130 18.63 -19.65 -1.39
N ASN A 131 17.85 -18.80 -0.72
CA ASN A 131 16.44 -19.08 -0.44
C ASN A 131 15.49 -18.72 -1.59
N ALA A 132 15.87 -17.72 -2.41
CA ALA A 132 15.05 -17.22 -3.50
C ALA A 132 15.92 -16.60 -4.61
N ALA A 133 15.28 -16.07 -5.64
CA ALA A 133 15.94 -15.45 -6.79
C ALA A 133 15.13 -14.31 -7.41
N THR A 134 15.85 -13.35 -7.98
CA THR A 134 15.34 -12.29 -8.86
C THR A 134 15.77 -12.61 -10.29
N LEU A 135 14.90 -13.31 -11.03
CA LEU A 135 15.21 -13.76 -12.39
C LEU A 135 15.34 -12.61 -13.41
N PRO A 136 14.51 -11.55 -13.36
CA PRO A 136 14.65 -10.40 -14.27
C PRO A 136 15.86 -9.51 -13.98
N GLY A 137 16.60 -9.78 -12.90
CA GLY A 137 17.67 -8.93 -12.39
C GLY A 137 17.18 -7.70 -11.63
N GLU A 138 18.10 -6.78 -11.38
CA GLU A 138 17.88 -5.52 -10.68
C GLU A 138 17.14 -4.50 -11.56
N GLY A 139 16.02 -3.97 -11.07
CA GLY A 139 15.28 -2.89 -11.72
C GLY A 139 15.66 -1.52 -11.16
N GLN A 140 15.87 -0.53 -12.04
CA GLN A 140 15.98 0.90 -11.70
C GLN A 140 14.66 1.62 -12.02
N GLY A 141 14.15 2.46 -11.11
CA GLY A 141 12.86 3.12 -11.30
C GLY A 141 11.69 2.13 -11.32
N ALA A 142 10.57 2.45 -11.97
CA ALA A 142 9.29 1.72 -11.94
C ALA A 142 9.30 0.24 -12.45
N ALA A 143 10.48 -0.39 -12.59
CA ALA A 143 10.68 -1.74 -13.13
C ALA A 143 10.80 -2.85 -12.07
N VAL A 144 10.71 -2.53 -10.78
CA VAL A 144 10.31 -3.53 -9.77
C VAL A 144 8.80 -3.50 -9.68
N PRO A 145 8.08 -4.65 -9.72
CA PRO A 145 6.68 -4.67 -9.34
C PRO A 145 6.62 -4.38 -7.83
N LEU A 146 6.76 -3.11 -7.48
CA LEU A 146 6.20 -2.56 -6.26
C LEU A 146 4.72 -2.89 -6.31
N GLN A 147 4.17 -3.41 -5.20
CA GLN A 147 2.73 -3.57 -5.10
C GLN A 147 2.09 -2.25 -5.54
N THR A 148 1.18 -2.34 -6.51
CA THR A 148 0.47 -1.15 -6.97
C THR A 148 -0.32 -0.56 -5.80
N ALA A 149 -0.66 0.73 -5.87
CA ALA A 149 -1.53 1.34 -4.87
C ALA A 149 -2.82 0.51 -4.69
N GLU A 150 -3.40 0.04 -5.79
CA GLU A 150 -4.57 -0.83 -5.78
C GLU A 150 -4.33 -2.15 -5.04
N GLU A 151 -3.24 -2.86 -5.35
CA GLU A 151 -2.89 -4.13 -4.69
C GLU A 151 -2.69 -3.96 -3.19
N LYS A 152 -1.97 -2.91 -2.77
CA LYS A 152 -1.74 -2.64 -1.35
C LYS A 152 -3.03 -2.27 -0.62
N LEU A 153 -3.87 -1.42 -1.23
CA LEU A 153 -5.17 -1.06 -0.68
C LEU A 153 -6.11 -2.28 -0.59
N ARG A 154 -6.05 -3.17 -1.58
CA ARG A 154 -6.82 -4.43 -1.57
C ARG A 154 -6.35 -5.36 -0.45
N GLU A 155 -5.04 -5.50 -0.25
CA GLU A 155 -4.48 -6.26 0.89
C GLU A 155 -5.00 -5.72 2.24
N ILE A 156 -4.98 -4.39 2.42
CA ILE A 156 -5.51 -3.72 3.61
C ILE A 156 -7.01 -3.99 3.77
N ALA A 157 -7.79 -3.78 2.71
CA ALA A 157 -9.24 -3.99 2.74
C ALA A 157 -9.58 -5.45 3.12
N CYS A 158 -8.90 -6.43 2.51
CA CYS A 158 -9.12 -7.84 2.80
C CYS A 158 -8.73 -8.23 4.22
N LYS A 159 -7.64 -7.68 4.75
CA LYS A 159 -7.25 -7.89 6.14
C LYS A 159 -8.31 -7.33 7.09
N CYS A 160 -8.75 -6.09 6.86
CA CYS A 160 -9.77 -5.46 7.69
C CYS A 160 -11.14 -6.16 7.60
N ASP A 161 -11.47 -6.72 6.43
CA ASP A 161 -12.68 -7.52 6.26
C ASP A 161 -12.65 -8.80 7.10
N LYS A 162 -11.49 -9.48 7.17
CA LYS A 162 -11.27 -10.69 7.98
C LYS A 162 -11.24 -10.40 9.48
N ASP A 163 -10.59 -9.31 9.88
CA ASP A 163 -10.40 -8.94 11.28
C ASP A 163 -11.69 -8.38 11.91
N VAL A 164 -12.48 -7.62 11.15
CA VAL A 164 -13.71 -6.98 11.64
C VAL A 164 -14.94 -7.85 11.35
N LYS A 165 -15.32 -8.65 12.35
CA LYS A 165 -16.49 -9.53 12.26
C LYS A 165 -17.77 -8.88 12.77
N ALA A 166 -18.89 -9.25 12.16
CA ALA A 166 -20.22 -8.88 12.62
C ALA A 166 -20.49 -9.50 14.01
N ASN A 167 -21.02 -8.71 14.94
CA ASN A 167 -21.66 -9.24 16.13
C ASN A 167 -23.18 -9.37 15.87
N LYS A 168 -23.92 -10.15 16.67
CA LYS A 168 -25.37 -10.40 16.47
C LYS A 168 -26.25 -9.13 16.46
N GLN A 169 -25.74 -8.00 16.93
CA GLN A 169 -26.49 -6.75 17.09
C GLN A 169 -26.04 -5.65 16.10
N SER A 170 -24.92 -5.83 15.41
CA SER A 170 -24.31 -4.78 14.60
C SER A 170 -25.08 -4.60 13.31
N THR A 171 -25.39 -3.36 13.01
CA THR A 171 -25.95 -3.01 11.71
C THR A 171 -24.89 -3.03 10.62
N CYS A 172 -25.32 -3.16 9.38
CA CYS A 172 -24.47 -3.10 8.21
C CYS A 172 -23.61 -1.82 8.17
N MET A 173 -24.21 -0.70 8.56
CA MET A 173 -23.55 0.60 8.63
C MET A 173 -22.47 0.65 9.73
N GLU A 174 -22.76 0.12 10.91
CA GLU A 174 -21.77 0.02 12.00
C GLU A 174 -20.60 -0.87 11.62
N LEU A 175 -20.88 -2.02 10.99
CA LEU A 175 -19.86 -2.93 10.53
C LEU A 175 -18.97 -2.28 9.46
N GLY A 176 -19.58 -1.59 8.50
CA GLY A 176 -18.87 -0.78 7.52
C GLY A 176 -17.95 0.24 8.18
N ASN A 177 -18.48 1.07 9.08
CA ASN A 177 -17.69 2.09 9.78
C ASN A 177 -16.47 1.48 10.50
N LYS A 178 -16.62 0.33 11.15
CA LYS A 178 -15.50 -0.38 11.81
C LYS A 178 -14.44 -0.86 10.80
N LYS A 179 -14.86 -1.33 9.62
CA LYS A 179 -13.93 -1.73 8.55
C LYS A 179 -13.17 -0.53 7.97
N HIS A 180 -13.84 0.59 7.75
CA HIS A 180 -13.19 1.84 7.34
C HIS A 180 -12.22 2.34 8.42
N ASP A 181 -12.60 2.32 9.70
CA ASP A 181 -11.70 2.65 10.81
C ASP A 181 -10.44 1.75 10.83
N CYS A 182 -10.61 0.45 10.58
CA CYS A 182 -9.47 -0.47 10.44
C CYS A 182 -8.55 -0.10 9.26
N CYS A 183 -9.12 0.24 8.11
CA CYS A 183 -8.34 0.62 6.92
C CYS A 183 -7.58 1.92 7.16
N GLU A 184 -8.20 2.90 7.80
CA GLU A 184 -7.58 4.17 8.16
C GLU A 184 -6.37 3.96 9.09
N GLU A 185 -6.49 3.12 10.11
CA GLU A 185 -5.38 2.79 11.01
C GLU A 185 -4.27 1.99 10.31
N ALA A 186 -4.61 1.10 9.39
CA ALA A 186 -3.64 0.38 8.58
C ALA A 186 -2.89 1.32 7.63
N LEU A 187 -3.57 2.30 7.03
CA LEU A 187 -2.97 3.31 6.16
C LEU A 187 -2.04 4.25 6.91
N LYS A 188 -2.42 4.68 8.13
CA LYS A 188 -1.51 5.46 9.00
C LYS A 188 -0.23 4.70 9.34
N LYS A 189 -0.35 3.41 9.67
CA LYS A 189 0.82 2.54 9.95
C LYS A 189 1.69 2.38 8.71
N HIS A 190 1.08 2.17 7.54
CA HIS A 190 1.81 2.05 6.28
C HIS A 190 2.54 3.36 5.93
N ALA A 191 1.86 4.51 6.02
CA ALA A 191 2.47 5.82 5.80
C ALA A 191 3.64 6.08 6.76
N GLY A 192 3.50 5.73 8.04
CA GLY A 192 4.58 5.85 9.04
C GLY A 192 5.78 4.94 8.77
N SER A 193 5.61 3.87 7.99
CA SER A 193 6.71 2.97 7.61
C SER A 193 7.59 3.52 6.47
N GLY A 194 7.12 4.54 5.74
CA GLY A 194 7.82 5.10 4.57
C GLY A 194 7.90 4.16 3.37
N ASN A 195 7.35 2.96 3.46
CA ASN A 195 7.42 1.96 2.39
C ASN A 195 6.55 2.38 1.20
N PRO A 196 7.03 2.19 -0.05
CA PRO A 196 6.18 2.31 -1.22
C PRO A 196 5.08 1.22 -1.23
N PRO A 197 3.93 1.47 -1.88
CA PRO A 197 3.53 2.74 -2.51
C PRO A 197 3.20 3.82 -1.46
N GLN A 198 3.37 5.10 -1.81
CA GLN A 198 2.98 6.20 -0.95
C GLN A 198 1.46 6.34 -0.96
N LEU A 199 0.83 6.14 0.19
CA LEU A 199 -0.63 6.11 0.35
C LEU A 199 -1.08 7.08 1.44
N CYS A 200 -2.30 7.58 1.29
CA CYS A 200 -2.99 8.41 2.27
C CYS A 200 -4.35 7.82 2.65
N GLY A 201 -4.77 7.99 3.91
CA GLY A 201 -6.12 7.69 4.39
C GLY A 201 -7.16 8.73 3.99
N GLU A 202 -8.35 8.66 4.59
CA GLU A 202 -9.47 9.52 4.22
C GLU A 202 -9.10 10.99 4.40
N ARG A 203 -9.37 11.80 3.36
CA ARG A 203 -9.17 13.25 3.40
C ARG A 203 -10.33 13.96 2.72
N GLY A 204 -10.93 14.91 3.43
CA GLY A 204 -11.96 15.76 2.87
C GLY A 204 -11.39 16.83 1.93
N TYR A 205 -12.10 17.12 0.85
CA TYR A 205 -11.81 18.20 -0.08
C TYR A 205 -13.02 19.12 -0.20
N ASP A 206 -12.80 20.42 -0.04
CA ASP A 206 -13.78 21.43 -0.40
C ASP A 206 -13.72 21.67 -1.91
N VAL A 207 -14.75 21.21 -2.62
CA VAL A 207 -14.84 21.32 -4.08
C VAL A 207 -15.53 22.61 -4.54
N ARG A 208 -15.89 23.50 -3.60
CA ARG A 208 -16.37 24.86 -3.92
C ARG A 208 -15.21 25.80 -4.20
N CYS A 209 -14.02 25.49 -3.69
CA CYS A 209 -12.79 26.20 -3.96
C CYS A 209 -12.21 25.80 -5.32
N ASN A 210 -11.55 26.75 -6.00
CA ASN A 210 -10.78 26.49 -7.21
C ASN A 210 -9.34 27.03 -7.05
N PRO A 211 -8.32 26.17 -6.90
CA PRO A 211 -8.40 24.71 -6.86
C PRO A 211 -9.09 24.19 -5.58
N PRO A 212 -9.60 22.94 -5.58
CA PRO A 212 -10.16 22.33 -4.38
C PRO A 212 -9.17 22.32 -3.22
N GLN A 213 -9.64 22.62 -2.02
CA GLN A 213 -8.79 22.69 -0.83
C GLN A 213 -8.96 21.45 0.03
N SER A 214 -7.83 20.88 0.48
CA SER A 214 -7.85 19.81 1.49
C SER A 214 -8.34 20.36 2.83
N LEU A 215 -9.34 19.71 3.40
CA LEU A 215 -9.84 19.99 4.75
C LEU A 215 -8.91 19.46 5.85
N GLY A 216 -7.93 18.62 5.51
CA GLY A 216 -6.94 18.10 6.46
C GLY A 216 -7.52 17.22 7.57
N MET A 217 -8.72 16.66 7.37
CA MET A 217 -9.41 15.80 8.33
C MET A 217 -10.19 14.69 7.64
N THR A 218 -10.60 13.70 8.43
CA THR A 218 -11.53 12.62 8.04
C THR A 218 -12.99 13.04 8.26
N ARG A 219 -13.94 12.34 7.63
CA ARG A 219 -15.37 12.66 7.78
C ARG A 219 -15.83 12.44 9.22
N LYS A 220 -15.28 11.40 9.86
CA LYS A 220 -15.47 11.13 11.28
C LYS A 220 -14.92 12.26 12.15
N GLY A 221 -13.75 12.79 11.84
CA GLY A 221 -13.18 13.96 12.53
C GLY A 221 -14.06 15.21 12.40
N LEU A 222 -14.61 15.47 11.22
CA LEU A 222 -15.57 16.56 11.02
C LEU A 222 -16.84 16.39 11.86
N ALA A 223 -17.39 15.17 11.90
CA ALA A 223 -18.57 14.86 12.70
C ALA A 223 -18.31 15.04 14.21
N GLN A 224 -17.14 14.63 14.69
CA GLN A 224 -16.72 14.82 16.08
C GLN A 224 -16.59 16.31 16.43
N ARG A 225 -15.94 17.10 15.57
CA ARG A 225 -15.81 18.55 15.76
C ARG A 225 -17.18 19.23 15.84
N ILE A 226 -18.07 18.96 14.88
CA ILE A 226 -19.42 19.54 14.87
C ILE A 226 -20.21 19.11 16.11
N SER A 227 -20.05 17.87 16.56
CA SER A 227 -20.67 17.39 17.80
C SER A 227 -20.18 18.17 19.02
N ALA A 228 -18.87 18.44 19.12
CA ALA A 228 -18.31 19.26 20.18
C ALA A 228 -18.85 20.70 20.11
N ASP A 229 -18.82 21.34 18.94
CA ASP A 229 -19.31 22.71 18.74
C ASP A 229 -20.80 22.87 19.11
N VAL A 230 -21.62 21.87 18.83
CA VAL A 230 -23.06 21.88 19.18
C VAL A 230 -23.26 21.74 20.70
N ARG A 231 -22.41 20.96 21.37
CA ARG A 231 -22.46 20.75 22.82
C ARG A 231 -21.93 21.97 23.58
N GLU A 232 -20.83 22.56 23.12
CA GLU A 232 -20.23 23.78 23.71
C GLU A 232 -21.08 25.03 23.45
N GLY A 233 -21.72 25.13 22.28
CA GLY A 233 -22.59 26.25 21.92
C GLY A 233 -23.91 26.36 22.69
N GLY A 234 -24.06 25.64 23.81
CA GLY A 234 -25.12 25.86 24.80
C GLY A 234 -26.54 25.67 24.27
N LEU A 235 -26.87 24.55 23.61
CA LEU A 235 -28.29 24.18 23.54
C LEU A 235 -28.82 24.08 24.97
N PHE A 236 -29.93 24.76 25.22
CA PHE A 236 -30.60 24.94 26.50
C PHE A 236 -30.31 23.84 27.54
N PRO A 237 -30.01 24.20 28.80
CA PRO A 237 -29.92 23.22 29.89
C PRO A 237 -31.14 22.28 29.84
N GLY A 238 -30.90 20.96 29.69
CA GLY A 238 -31.96 19.95 29.60
C GLY A 238 -32.36 19.50 28.18
N ALA A 239 -31.67 19.93 27.12
CA ALA A 239 -31.90 19.38 25.78
C ALA A 239 -31.62 17.86 25.74
N SER A 240 -32.61 17.08 25.29
CA SER A 240 -32.45 15.63 25.14
C SER A 240 -31.35 15.26 24.13
N GLU A 241 -30.70 14.11 24.30
CA GLU A 241 -29.71 13.57 23.34
C GLU A 241 -30.30 13.42 21.93
N ALA A 242 -31.60 13.15 21.80
CA ALA A 242 -32.29 13.11 20.50
C ALA A 242 -32.36 14.49 19.83
N THR A 243 -32.50 15.57 20.60
CA THR A 243 -32.49 16.95 20.10
C THR A 243 -31.08 17.35 19.68
N ILE A 244 -30.07 17.03 20.50
CA ILE A 244 -28.66 17.28 20.19
C ILE A 244 -28.27 16.53 18.91
N GLY A 245 -28.57 15.24 18.83
CA GLY A 245 -28.29 14.40 17.68
C GLY A 245 -28.91 14.93 16.38
N ARG A 246 -30.17 15.40 16.41
CA ARG A 246 -30.81 16.04 15.24
C ARG A 246 -30.06 17.30 14.78
N LYS A 247 -29.59 18.14 15.70
CA LYS A 247 -28.88 19.37 15.37
C LYS A 247 -27.47 19.10 14.86
N VAL A 248 -26.74 18.16 15.48
CA VAL A 248 -25.45 17.67 15.00
C VAL A 248 -25.59 17.13 13.58
N TRP A 249 -26.60 16.29 13.32
CA TRP A 249 -26.88 15.77 11.99
C TRP A 249 -27.18 16.87 10.97
N GLY A 250 -28.00 17.85 11.32
CA GLY A 250 -28.31 18.99 10.46
C GLY A 250 -27.08 19.80 10.07
N ARG A 251 -26.22 20.13 11.05
CA ARG A 251 -24.95 20.84 10.80
C ARG A 251 -23.96 19.99 10.00
N LEU A 252 -23.85 18.71 10.30
CA LEU A 252 -22.99 17.78 9.55
C LEU A 252 -23.44 17.70 8.09
N MET A 253 -24.73 17.54 7.84
CA MET A 253 -25.27 17.50 6.48
C MET A 253 -25.04 18.82 5.73
N GLN A 254 -25.08 19.96 6.41
CA GLN A 254 -24.72 21.24 5.81
C GLN A 254 -23.22 21.32 5.49
N ALA A 255 -22.35 20.86 6.40
CA ALA A 255 -20.90 20.89 6.20
C ALA A 255 -20.41 19.92 5.11
N LEU A 256 -21.11 18.80 4.91
CA LEU A 256 -20.79 17.84 3.85
C LEU A 256 -21.21 18.33 2.45
N ARG A 257 -22.10 19.33 2.34
CA ARG A 257 -22.49 19.89 1.04
C ARG A 257 -21.30 20.61 0.40
N GLY A 258 -21.04 20.28 -0.86
CA GLY A 258 -19.91 20.86 -1.60
C GLY A 258 -18.55 20.30 -1.18
N THR A 259 -18.52 19.12 -0.55
CA THR A 259 -17.28 18.43 -0.20
C THR A 259 -17.21 17.05 -0.84
N CYS A 260 -16.00 16.55 -1.05
CA CYS A 260 -15.71 15.22 -1.56
C CYS A 260 -14.76 14.50 -0.61
N TRP A 261 -15.01 13.21 -0.35
CA TRP A 261 -14.30 12.43 0.66
C TRP A 261 -13.90 11.07 0.08
N PRO A 262 -12.77 10.99 -0.64
CA PRO A 262 -12.10 9.72 -0.97
C PRO A 262 -11.65 9.00 0.30
N ASP A 263 -11.84 7.68 0.35
CA ASP A 263 -11.41 6.88 1.51
C ASP A 263 -9.89 6.69 1.53
N ALA A 264 -9.24 6.70 0.37
CA ALA A 264 -7.79 6.66 0.26
C ALA A 264 -7.29 7.36 -1.01
N CYS A 265 -6.01 7.68 -1.03
CA CYS A 265 -5.33 8.20 -2.21
C CYS A 265 -3.91 7.63 -2.35
N SER A 266 -3.43 7.45 -3.58
CA SER A 266 -2.00 7.32 -3.85
C SER A 266 -1.38 8.69 -3.96
N LEU A 267 -0.10 8.79 -3.62
CA LEU A 267 0.66 10.04 -3.66
C LEU A 267 1.75 10.00 -4.73
N ASP A 268 2.01 11.13 -5.38
CA ASP A 268 3.18 11.33 -6.22
C ASP A 268 4.46 11.57 -5.37
N ALA A 269 5.60 11.74 -6.03
CA ALA A 269 6.88 12.00 -5.36
C ALA A 269 6.92 13.32 -4.56
N ARG A 270 5.95 14.23 -4.79
CA ARG A 270 5.80 15.50 -4.08
C ARG A 270 4.78 15.42 -2.94
N GLY A 271 4.16 14.26 -2.73
CA GLY A 271 3.13 14.06 -1.72
C GLY A 271 1.75 14.58 -2.15
N ASN A 272 1.53 14.88 -3.43
CA ASN A 272 0.21 15.26 -3.94
C ASN A 272 -0.59 14.02 -4.33
N PRO A 273 -1.93 14.05 -4.22
CA PRO A 273 -2.77 12.96 -4.68
C PRO A 273 -2.57 12.67 -6.18
N SER A 274 -2.36 11.40 -6.53
CA SER A 274 -2.15 10.92 -7.90
C SER A 274 -3.27 10.01 -8.40
N GLN A 275 -4.03 9.39 -7.50
CA GLN A 275 -5.24 8.60 -7.78
C GLN A 275 -6.10 8.51 -6.51
N PHE A 276 -7.42 8.44 -6.68
CA PHE A 276 -8.38 8.30 -5.57
C PHE A 276 -9.02 6.92 -5.55
N PHE A 277 -9.28 6.45 -4.33
CA PHE A 277 -9.85 5.14 -4.06
C PHE A 277 -11.01 5.25 -3.07
N ASP A 278 -11.99 4.36 -3.22
CA ASP A 278 -13.15 4.24 -2.34
C ASP A 278 -13.29 2.78 -1.91
N PHE A 279 -13.35 2.53 -0.60
CA PHE A 279 -13.51 1.19 -0.07
C PHE A 279 -15.00 0.82 -0.07
N LYS A 280 -15.32 -0.35 -0.64
CA LYS A 280 -16.68 -0.90 -0.62
C LYS A 280 -16.66 -2.30 -0.04
N PHE A 281 -17.19 -2.45 1.16
CA PHE A 281 -17.31 -3.74 1.83
C PHE A 281 -18.69 -4.35 1.60
N ARG A 282 -18.73 -5.60 1.15
CA ARG A 282 -19.96 -6.38 1.14
C ARG A 282 -20.44 -6.62 2.57
N CYS A 283 -21.74 -6.48 2.74
CA CYS A 283 -22.39 -6.70 4.01
C CYS A 283 -22.73 -8.18 4.14
N PRO A 284 -22.34 -8.88 5.23
CA PRO A 284 -22.64 -10.29 5.40
C PRO A 284 -24.15 -10.56 5.36
N GLU A 285 -24.54 -11.69 4.80
CA GLU A 285 -25.94 -12.13 4.75
C GLU A 285 -26.56 -12.14 6.15
N GLY A 286 -27.83 -11.74 6.25
CA GLY A 286 -28.56 -11.67 7.52
C GLY A 286 -28.23 -10.45 8.38
N THR A 287 -27.22 -9.64 8.03
CA THR A 287 -26.87 -8.45 8.81
C THR A 287 -27.97 -7.39 8.71
N PRO A 288 -28.46 -6.81 9.82
CA PRO A 288 -29.47 -5.77 9.80
C PRO A 288 -29.02 -4.50 9.05
N ILE A 289 -29.78 -4.05 8.06
CA ILE A 289 -29.50 -2.82 7.28
C ILE A 289 -30.29 -1.64 7.85
N ARG A 290 -31.61 -1.79 7.96
CA ARG A 290 -32.52 -0.75 8.44
C ARG A 290 -33.78 -1.34 9.04
N ARG A 291 -34.44 -0.60 9.92
CA ARG A 291 -35.76 -0.98 10.45
C ARG A 291 -36.84 -0.80 9.41
N LYS A 292 -37.80 -1.73 9.38
CA LYS A 292 -39.02 -1.61 8.58
C LYS A 292 -40.04 -0.71 9.28
N LYS A 293 -40.88 -0.04 8.49
CA LYS A 293 -42.05 0.67 9.01
C LYS A 293 -43.04 -0.39 9.51
N GLY A 294 -43.33 -0.39 10.82
CA GLY A 294 -44.17 -1.42 11.47
C GLY A 294 -43.42 -2.50 12.25
N GLY A 295 -42.08 -2.44 12.33
CA GLY A 295 -41.28 -3.38 13.14
C GLY A 295 -40.50 -4.40 12.32
N GLY A 296 -39.45 -4.97 12.92
CA GLY A 296 -38.51 -5.88 12.25
C GLY A 296 -37.42 -5.20 11.43
N TRP A 297 -36.51 -6.01 10.88
CA TRP A 297 -35.33 -5.56 10.15
C TRP A 297 -35.40 -5.95 8.67
N VAL A 298 -34.87 -5.07 7.82
CA VAL A 298 -34.38 -5.44 6.49
C VAL A 298 -32.97 -5.96 6.68
N THR A 299 -32.68 -7.17 6.25
CA THR A 299 -31.37 -7.82 6.35
C THR A 299 -30.66 -7.81 4.99
N ALA A 300 -29.33 -7.87 5.02
CA ALA A 300 -28.51 -7.97 3.82
C ALA A 300 -28.61 -9.35 3.18
N SER A 301 -28.54 -9.41 1.85
CA SER A 301 -28.50 -10.65 1.06
C SER A 301 -27.11 -11.26 0.92
N GLY A 302 -26.03 -10.57 1.34
CA GLY A 302 -24.65 -11.04 1.15
C GLY A 302 -24.09 -10.83 -0.26
N GLU A 303 -24.95 -10.76 -1.28
CA GLU A 303 -24.56 -10.76 -2.70
C GLU A 303 -24.42 -9.38 -3.33
N SER A 304 -24.69 -8.30 -2.59
CA SER A 304 -24.65 -6.94 -3.13
C SER A 304 -23.28 -6.61 -3.73
N ALA A 305 -23.27 -6.24 -5.01
CA ALA A 305 -22.04 -5.82 -5.69
C ALA A 305 -21.44 -4.56 -5.05
N CYS A 306 -20.10 -4.50 -5.02
CA CYS A 306 -19.37 -3.30 -4.61
C CYS A 306 -19.46 -2.26 -5.73
N ALA A 307 -20.44 -1.36 -5.64
CA ALA A 307 -20.72 -0.36 -6.66
C ALA A 307 -20.63 1.08 -6.14
N TRP A 308 -20.40 2.02 -7.05
CA TRP A 308 -20.40 3.44 -6.75
C TRP A 308 -21.79 3.89 -6.28
N GLY A 309 -21.83 4.74 -5.26
CA GLY A 309 -23.07 5.45 -4.94
C GLY A 309 -23.52 6.33 -6.10
N LYS A 310 -24.82 6.65 -6.16
CA LYS A 310 -25.39 7.51 -7.22
C LYS A 310 -24.63 8.84 -7.31
N GLY A 311 -23.98 9.09 -8.45
CA GLY A 311 -23.19 10.29 -8.72
C GLY A 311 -21.85 10.38 -7.95
N GLN A 312 -21.46 9.36 -7.20
CA GLN A 312 -20.21 9.36 -6.43
C GLN A 312 -18.98 9.33 -7.36
N GLN A 313 -18.99 8.44 -8.36
CA GLN A 313 -17.91 8.35 -9.34
C GLN A 313 -17.69 9.67 -10.08
N VAL A 314 -18.78 10.33 -10.49
CA VAL A 314 -18.73 11.63 -11.17
C VAL A 314 -18.06 12.69 -10.30
N LYS A 315 -18.36 12.72 -8.99
CA LYS A 315 -17.70 13.64 -8.06
C LYS A 315 -16.21 13.36 -7.94
N TYR A 316 -15.80 12.09 -7.90
CA TYR A 316 -14.39 11.74 -7.79
C TYR A 316 -13.63 12.08 -9.08
N VAL A 317 -14.21 11.84 -10.25
CA VAL A 317 -13.64 12.25 -11.55
C VAL A 317 -13.50 13.77 -11.64
N ALA A 318 -14.52 14.52 -11.19
CA ALA A 318 -14.46 15.98 -11.14
C ALA A 318 -13.36 16.48 -10.18
N LEU A 319 -13.24 15.88 -8.99
CA LEU A 319 -12.16 16.19 -8.04
C LEU A 319 -10.79 15.88 -8.65
N SER A 320 -10.62 14.72 -9.29
CA SER A 320 -9.38 14.34 -9.98
C SER A 320 -8.99 15.40 -11.01
N SER A 321 -9.92 15.80 -11.87
CA SER A 321 -9.67 16.79 -12.91
C SER A 321 -9.30 18.16 -12.32
N ALA A 322 -9.99 18.58 -11.26
CA ALA A 322 -9.72 19.86 -10.58
C ALA A 322 -8.37 19.89 -9.84
N LEU A 323 -7.83 18.73 -9.46
CA LEU A 323 -6.50 18.59 -8.87
C LEU A 323 -5.40 18.26 -9.90
N GLY A 324 -5.72 18.27 -11.20
CA GLY A 324 -4.77 17.97 -12.27
C GLY A 324 -4.44 16.48 -12.43
N ILE A 325 -5.21 15.59 -11.80
CA ILE A 325 -5.08 14.14 -11.96
C ILE A 325 -5.78 13.73 -13.26
N ASN A 326 -5.04 13.09 -14.16
CA ASN A 326 -5.60 12.58 -15.40
C ASN A 326 -6.46 11.33 -15.13
N ALA A 327 -7.78 11.50 -15.12
CA ALA A 327 -8.73 10.43 -14.87
C ALA A 327 -8.76 9.34 -15.96
N LYS A 328 -8.13 9.53 -17.12
CA LYS A 328 -7.99 8.46 -18.13
C LYS A 328 -6.89 7.48 -17.74
N THR A 329 -5.78 7.97 -17.19
CA THR A 329 -4.64 7.13 -16.77
C THR A 329 -4.79 6.65 -15.34
N ASN A 330 -5.33 7.49 -14.46
CA ASN A 330 -5.56 7.22 -13.04
C ASN A 330 -7.03 7.47 -12.69
N PRO A 331 -7.97 6.65 -13.20
CA PRO A 331 -9.38 6.78 -12.86
C PRO A 331 -9.59 6.52 -11.36
N PRO A 332 -10.61 7.12 -10.73
CA PRO A 332 -11.04 6.70 -9.41
C PRO A 332 -11.46 5.22 -9.40
N VAL A 333 -11.01 4.46 -8.40
CA VAL A 333 -11.22 3.00 -8.33
C VAL A 333 -11.95 2.61 -7.05
N ILE A 334 -12.83 1.61 -7.15
CA ILE A 334 -13.40 0.93 -5.99
C ILE A 334 -12.48 -0.19 -5.56
N ILE A 335 -12.15 -0.22 -4.27
CA ILE A 335 -11.49 -1.36 -3.63
C ILE A 335 -12.56 -2.16 -2.89
N GLY A 336 -12.98 -3.25 -3.54
CA GLY A 336 -13.95 -4.21 -2.99
C GLY A 336 -13.28 -5.35 -2.21
N ASN A 337 -14.04 -5.96 -1.31
CA ASN A 337 -13.64 -7.21 -0.62
C ASN A 337 -14.06 -8.48 -1.37
N ASP A 338 -14.58 -8.34 -2.58
CA ASP A 338 -15.09 -9.44 -3.41
C ASP A 338 -14.00 -10.26 -4.10
N LEU A 339 -12.81 -9.71 -4.23
CA LEU A 339 -11.62 -10.38 -4.76
C LEU A 339 -10.62 -10.69 -3.64
N CYS A 340 -11.08 -10.78 -2.39
CA CYS A 340 -10.22 -11.20 -1.29
C CYS A 340 -9.93 -12.70 -1.38
N PRO A 341 -8.65 -13.11 -1.31
CA PRO A 341 -8.27 -14.53 -1.29
C PRO A 341 -8.68 -15.22 0.01
#